data_AF-A0A932A748-F1
#
_entry.id   AF-A0A932A748-F1
#
_cell.length_a   1.000
_cell.length_b   1.000
_cell.length_c   1.000
_cell.angle_alpha   90.00
_cell.angle_beta   90.00
_cell.angle_gamma   90.00
#
_symmetry.space_group_name_H-M   'P 1'
#
loop_
_entity.id
_entity.type
_entity.pdbx_description
1 polymer ?
#
loop_
_entity_poly.entity_id
_entity_poly.type
_entity_poly.pdbx_seq_one_letter_code
_entity_poly.pdbx_strand_id
1 'polypeptide(L)'
;MNASSLFDLALWVAGVGHFGILLASFQVPARLKWKEDLAHLMPFNRKLLWVQSGFTAGTIIAFGVLTLTLHQEMMRGDRAALALVLFIGLYWTARLAVDAVYYAREDWPKGRTFAIGHIILNVAFVCLAATYLGLFAWKTWG
;
A
#
# COMPACT_ATOMS: atom_id res chain seq x y z
N MET A 1 -8.30 23.03 -11.09
CA MET A 1 -8.83 22.30 -9.92
C MET A 1 -8.44 23.05 -8.66
N ASN A 2 -9.36 23.23 -7.71
CA ASN A 2 -9.03 23.71 -6.37
C ASN A 2 -8.54 22.53 -5.49
N ALA A 3 -7.92 22.80 -4.34
CA ALA A 3 -7.35 21.75 -3.47
C ALA A 3 -8.39 20.68 -3.06
N SER A 4 -9.63 21.10 -2.76
CA SER A 4 -10.69 20.16 -2.37
C SER A 4 -11.03 19.15 -3.48
N SER A 5 -11.23 19.62 -4.72
CA SER A 5 -11.51 18.72 -5.85
C SER A 5 -10.34 17.79 -6.19
N LEU A 6 -9.10 18.24 -5.95
CA LEU A 6 -7.91 17.41 -6.12
C LEU A 6 -7.88 16.27 -5.08
N PHE A 7 -8.07 16.56 -3.80
CA PHE A 7 -8.06 15.54 -2.75
C PHE A 7 -9.24 14.58 -2.84
N ASP A 8 -10.42 15.05 -3.26
CA ASP A 8 -11.58 14.20 -3.50
C ASP A 8 -11.26 13.13 -4.57
N LEU A 9 -10.74 13.56 -5.73
CA LEU A 9 -10.34 12.63 -6.78
C LEU A 9 -9.20 11.71 -6.31
N ALA A 10 -8.21 12.26 -5.62
CA ALA A 10 -7.06 11.50 -5.14
C ALA A 10 -7.48 10.40 -4.15
N LEU A 11 -8.44 10.67 -3.25
CA LEU A 11 -8.97 9.66 -2.33
C LEU A 11 -9.74 8.55 -3.04
N TRP A 12 -10.54 8.88 -4.06
CA TRP A 12 -11.21 7.85 -4.88
C TRP A 12 -10.20 6.94 -5.57
N VAL A 13 -9.20 7.55 -6.21
CA VAL A 13 -8.10 6.82 -6.87
C VAL A 13 -7.31 6.00 -5.85
N ALA A 14 -7.03 6.54 -4.66
CA ALA A 14 -6.35 5.83 -3.59
C ALA A 14 -7.16 4.63 -3.09
N GLY A 15 -8.46 4.82 -2.79
CA GLY A 15 -9.36 3.77 -2.33
C GLY A 15 -9.43 2.59 -3.31
N VAL A 16 -9.61 2.88 -4.61
CA VAL A 16 -9.59 1.83 -5.66
C VAL A 16 -8.18 1.27 -5.86
N GLY A 17 -7.15 2.12 -5.76
CA GLY A 17 -5.74 1.76 -5.94
C GLY A 17 -5.25 0.68 -4.97
N HIS A 18 -5.79 0.63 -3.75
CA HIS A 18 -5.50 -0.45 -2.79
C HIS A 18 -5.84 -1.83 -3.38
N PHE A 19 -6.97 -1.95 -4.07
CA PHE A 19 -7.35 -3.21 -4.72
C PHE A 19 -6.49 -3.51 -5.95
N GLY A 20 -6.02 -2.49 -6.66
CA GLY A 20 -5.01 -2.63 -7.72
C GLY A 20 -3.70 -3.23 -7.19
N ILE A 21 -3.22 -2.76 -6.03
CA ILE A 21 -2.04 -3.32 -5.36
C ILE A 21 -2.26 -4.79 -4.96
N LEU A 22 -3.45 -5.14 -4.48
CA LEU A 22 -3.79 -6.53 -4.14
C LEU A 22 -3.78 -7.44 -5.37
N LEU A 23 -4.38 -7.00 -6.47
CA LEU A 23 -4.34 -7.72 -7.75
C LEU A 23 -2.90 -7.95 -8.21
N ALA A 24 -2.06 -6.91 -8.12
CA ALA A 24 -0.64 -7.03 -8.41
C ALA A 24 0.10 -7.95 -7.42
N SER A 25 -0.36 -8.07 -6.18
CA SER A 25 0.24 -8.94 -5.16
C SER A 25 -0.11 -10.42 -5.38
N PHE A 26 -1.31 -10.72 -5.88
CA PHE A 26 -1.75 -12.09 -6.14
C PHE A 26 -0.91 -12.83 -7.20
N GLN A 27 -0.27 -12.11 -8.13
CA GLN A 27 0.60 -12.73 -9.13
C GLN A 27 2.00 -13.08 -8.60
N VAL A 28 2.41 -12.51 -7.45
CA VAL A 28 3.79 -12.62 -6.93
C VAL A 28 4.17 -14.07 -6.63
N PRO A 29 3.35 -14.89 -5.92
CA PRO A 29 3.72 -16.27 -5.61
C PRO A 29 4.00 -17.11 -6.86
N ALA A 30 3.22 -16.90 -7.93
CA ALA A 30 3.42 -17.60 -9.20
C ALA A 30 4.65 -17.07 -9.96
N ARG A 31 4.83 -15.74 -10.04
CA ARG A 31 5.95 -15.10 -10.75
C ARG A 31 7.31 -15.42 -10.13
N LEU A 32 7.36 -15.59 -8.81
CA LEU A 32 8.57 -15.92 -8.07
C LEU A 32 8.72 -17.41 -7.79
N LYS A 33 7.84 -18.28 -8.33
CA LYS A 33 7.91 -19.74 -8.13
C LYS A 33 7.98 -20.12 -6.64
N TRP A 34 7.17 -19.47 -5.82
CA TRP A 34 7.17 -19.66 -4.36
C TRP A 34 6.90 -21.10 -3.94
N LYS A 35 6.19 -21.88 -4.76
CA LYS A 35 5.95 -23.29 -4.46
C LYS A 35 7.27 -24.07 -4.42
N GLU A 36 8.13 -23.86 -5.40
CA GLU A 36 9.44 -24.49 -5.52
C GLU A 36 10.44 -23.85 -4.54
N ASP A 37 10.53 -22.52 -4.52
CA ASP A 37 11.50 -21.79 -3.72
C ASP A 37 11.30 -22.00 -2.21
N LEU A 38 10.05 -21.88 -1.74
CA LEU A 38 9.76 -22.04 -0.32
C LEU A 38 9.78 -23.50 0.12
N ALA A 39 9.77 -24.49 -0.79
CA ALA A 39 9.80 -25.91 -0.42
C ALA A 39 11.08 -26.29 0.34
N HIS A 40 12.16 -25.52 0.16
CA HIS A 40 13.43 -25.71 0.86
C HIS A 40 13.42 -25.18 2.30
N LEU A 41 12.39 -24.42 2.69
CA LEU A 41 12.26 -23.88 4.04
C LEU A 41 11.57 -24.87 4.99
N MET A 42 11.88 -24.75 6.30
CA MET A 42 11.13 -25.44 7.35
C MET A 42 9.62 -25.15 7.21
N PRO A 43 8.73 -26.15 7.41
CA PRO A 43 7.29 -25.95 7.23
C PRO A 43 6.70 -24.79 8.04
N PHE A 44 7.25 -24.52 9.23
CA PHE A 44 6.85 -23.39 10.05
C PHE A 44 7.15 -22.04 9.36
N ASN A 45 8.34 -21.86 8.81
CA ASN A 45 8.73 -20.61 8.14
C ASN A 45 7.85 -20.33 6.92
N ARG A 46 7.46 -21.37 6.16
CA ARG A 46 6.48 -21.20 5.07
C ARG A 46 5.13 -20.72 5.57
N LYS A 47 4.61 -21.32 6.66
CA LYS A 47 3.33 -20.91 7.26
C LYS A 47 3.41 -19.48 7.77
N LEU A 48 4.53 -19.11 8.40
CA LEU A 48 4.75 -17.74 8.90
C LEU A 48 4.69 -16.72 7.76
N LEU A 49 5.34 -16.99 6.61
CA LEU A 49 5.24 -16.12 5.43
C LEU A 49 3.79 -15.94 4.97
N TRP A 50 3.02 -17.03 4.88
CA TRP A 50 1.61 -16.97 4.46
C TRP A 50 0.73 -16.21 5.45
N VAL A 51 0.93 -16.38 6.75
CA VAL A 51 0.20 -15.65 7.79
C VAL A 51 0.49 -14.15 7.69
N GLN A 52 1.76 -13.75 7.60
CA GLN A 52 2.13 -12.33 7.48
C GLN A 52 1.66 -11.70 6.16
N SER A 53 1.68 -12.48 5.07
CA SER A 53 1.12 -12.06 3.78
C SER A 53 -0.40 -11.87 3.87
N GLY A 54 -1.09 -12.76 4.58
CA GLY A 54 -2.52 -12.67 4.83
C GLY A 54 -2.91 -11.44 5.65
N PHE A 55 -2.17 -11.14 6.73
CA PHE A 55 -2.38 -9.91 7.49
C PHE A 55 -2.12 -8.66 6.65
N THR A 56 -1.04 -8.65 5.88
CA THR A 56 -0.73 -7.53 4.97
C THR A 56 -1.85 -7.30 3.96
N ALA A 57 -2.33 -8.36 3.30
CA ALA A 57 -3.43 -8.26 2.35
C ALA A 57 -4.73 -7.78 3.03
N GLY A 58 -5.05 -8.34 4.20
CA GLY A 58 -6.20 -7.93 5.00
C GLY A 58 -6.17 -6.45 5.39
N THR A 59 -5.01 -5.94 5.77
CA THR A 59 -4.81 -4.50 6.06
C THR A 59 -5.04 -3.64 4.83
N ILE A 60 -4.50 -4.01 3.66
CA ILE A 60 -4.69 -3.26 2.41
C ILE A 60 -6.17 -3.26 1.99
N ILE A 61 -6.88 -4.39 2.14
CA ILE A 61 -8.33 -4.47 1.92
C ILE A 61 -9.05 -3.50 2.85
N ALA A 62 -8.73 -3.53 4.15
CA ALA A 62 -9.36 -2.66 5.14
C ALA A 62 -9.14 -1.19 4.79
N PHE A 63 -7.94 -0.80 4.37
CA PHE A 63 -7.65 0.58 3.96
C PHE A 63 -8.46 1.01 2.74
N GLY A 64 -8.52 0.17 1.70
CA GLY A 64 -9.35 0.43 0.53
C GLY A 64 -10.82 0.59 0.91
N VAL A 65 -11.38 -0.36 1.65
CA VAL A 65 -12.78 -0.32 2.10
C VAL A 65 -13.05 0.92 2.95
N LEU A 66 -12.26 1.18 3.99
CA LEU A 66 -12.45 2.33 4.88
C LEU A 66 -12.32 3.65 4.13
N THR A 67 -11.42 3.76 3.16
CA THR A 67 -11.28 4.97 2.33
C THR A 67 -12.54 5.21 1.51
N LEU A 68 -13.10 4.17 0.90
CA LEU A 68 -14.29 4.31 0.06
C LEU A 68 -15.56 4.53 0.89
N THR A 69 -15.70 3.87 2.04
CA THR A 69 -16.91 3.97 2.87
C THR A 69 -16.93 5.22 3.73
N LEU A 70 -15.77 5.69 4.19
CA LEU A 70 -15.64 6.92 5.00
C LEU A 70 -15.13 8.11 4.17
N HIS A 71 -15.25 8.04 2.84
CA HIS A 71 -14.69 9.04 1.93
C HIS A 71 -15.16 10.45 2.27
N GLN A 72 -16.46 10.61 2.52
CA GLN A 72 -17.07 11.91 2.82
C GLN A 72 -16.60 12.44 4.17
N GLU A 73 -16.48 11.58 5.18
CA GLU A 73 -15.99 11.90 6.52
C GLU A 73 -14.51 12.30 6.49
N MET A 74 -13.69 11.61 5.68
CA MET A 74 -12.28 11.97 5.44
C MET A 74 -12.19 13.34 4.74
N MET A 75 -13.01 13.57 3.71
CA MET A 75 -13.07 14.85 3.01
C MET A 75 -13.64 15.99 3.86
N ARG A 76 -14.52 15.70 4.82
CA ARG A 76 -15.02 16.69 5.79
C ARG A 76 -13.99 16.99 6.88
N GLY A 77 -13.11 16.04 7.19
CA GLY A 77 -12.08 16.17 8.21
C GLY A 77 -12.56 15.73 9.60
N ASP A 78 -13.46 14.76 9.67
CA ASP A 78 -13.94 14.22 10.94
C ASP A 78 -12.76 13.61 11.72
N ARG A 79 -12.69 13.86 13.03
CA ARG A 79 -11.53 13.48 13.86
C ARG A 79 -11.12 12.01 13.73
N ALA A 80 -12.08 11.09 13.79
CA ALA A 80 -11.80 9.66 13.65
C ALA A 80 -11.35 9.29 12.23
N ALA A 81 -11.97 9.88 11.21
CA ALA A 81 -11.59 9.66 9.82
C ALA A 81 -10.19 10.22 9.51
N LEU A 82 -9.84 11.39 10.05
CA LEU A 82 -8.49 11.96 9.93
C LEU A 82 -7.42 11.14 10.66
N ALA A 83 -7.76 10.53 11.80
CA ALA A 83 -6.85 9.60 12.46
C ALA A 83 -6.57 8.37 11.58
N LEU A 84 -7.59 7.85 10.89
CA LEU A 84 -7.42 6.78 9.91
C LEU A 84 -6.59 7.23 8.70
N VAL A 85 -6.86 8.43 8.16
CA VAL A 85 -6.06 9.02 7.06
C VAL A 85 -4.59 9.08 7.47
N LEU A 86 -4.28 9.63 8.64
CA LEU A 86 -2.89 9.70 9.12
C LEU A 86 -2.28 8.31 9.27
N PHE A 87 -3.01 7.37 9.88
CA PHE A 87 -2.54 6.00 10.07
C PHE A 87 -2.20 5.31 8.74
N ILE A 88 -3.08 5.42 7.74
CA ILE A 88 -2.87 4.85 6.40
C ILE A 88 -1.67 5.51 5.72
N GLY A 89 -1.55 6.84 5.80
CA GLY A 89 -0.40 7.57 5.26
C GLY A 89 0.93 7.16 5.89
N LEU A 90 0.96 6.98 7.21
CA LEU A 90 2.13 6.49 7.94
C LEU A 90 2.47 5.04 7.57
N TYR A 91 1.48 4.16 7.41
CA TYR A 91 1.72 2.80 6.96
C TYR A 91 2.42 2.75 5.60
N TRP A 92 1.92 3.50 4.60
CA TRP A 92 2.54 3.52 3.27
C TRP A 92 3.93 4.17 3.28
N THR A 93 4.14 5.17 4.13
CA THR A 93 5.45 5.76 4.36
C THR A 93 6.42 4.75 4.98
N ALA A 94 5.99 3.99 5.98
CA ALA A 94 6.79 2.92 6.57
C ALA A 94 7.10 1.83 5.54
N ARG A 95 6.14 1.47 4.69
CA ARG A 95 6.35 0.49 3.60
C ARG A 95 7.43 0.95 2.61
N LEU A 96 7.45 2.24 2.26
CA LEU A 96 8.49 2.84 1.43
C LEU A 96 9.85 2.90 2.13
N ALA A 97 9.86 3.24 3.43
CA ALA A 97 11.09 3.28 4.21
C ALA A 97 11.73 1.88 4.33
N VAL A 98 10.93 0.84 4.57
CA VAL A 98 11.40 -0.55 4.55
C VAL A 98 11.95 -0.90 3.17
N ASP A 99 11.27 -0.48 2.09
CA ASP A 99 11.73 -0.73 0.73
C ASP A 99 13.09 -0.09 0.43
N ALA A 100 13.29 1.15 0.88
CA ALA A 100 14.48 1.92 0.62
C ALA A 100 15.67 1.54 1.52
N VAL A 101 15.42 1.17 2.78
CA VAL A 101 16.46 0.97 3.80
C VAL A 101 16.79 -0.51 4.00
N TYR A 102 15.80 -1.40 3.93
CA TYR A 102 15.97 -2.81 4.27
C TYR A 102 16.23 -3.69 3.03
N TYR A 103 15.53 -3.46 1.92
CA TYR A 103 15.72 -4.27 0.71
C TYR A 103 16.86 -3.71 -0.15
N ALA A 104 18.03 -4.34 -0.08
CA ALA A 104 19.14 -3.99 -0.96
C ALA A 104 18.78 -4.33 -2.42
N ARG A 105 19.35 -3.60 -3.40
CA ARG A 105 19.12 -3.89 -4.84
C ARG A 105 19.54 -5.31 -5.23
N GLU A 106 20.45 -5.91 -4.47
CA GLU A 106 20.97 -7.26 -4.70
C GLU A 106 19.96 -8.35 -4.35
N ASP A 107 19.03 -8.07 -3.43
CA ASP A 107 17.98 -9.00 -3.00
C ASP A 107 16.81 -9.06 -3.99
N TRP A 108 16.73 -8.11 -4.92
CA TRP A 108 15.63 -8.03 -5.87
C TRP A 108 15.79 -9.01 -7.05
N PRO A 109 14.71 -9.71 -7.45
CA PRO A 109 14.70 -10.55 -8.63
C PRO A 109 15.18 -9.78 -9.86
N LYS A 110 16.20 -10.31 -10.54
CA LYS A 110 16.75 -9.71 -11.76
C LYS A 110 15.76 -9.84 -12.92
N GLY A 111 15.72 -8.82 -13.77
CA GLY A 111 14.96 -8.83 -15.02
C GLY A 111 14.09 -7.59 -15.21
N ARG A 112 13.87 -7.22 -16.47
CA ARG A 112 13.17 -5.98 -16.84
C ARG A 112 11.74 -5.91 -16.29
N THR A 113 11.03 -7.04 -16.27
CA THR A 113 9.65 -7.11 -15.75
C THR A 113 9.59 -6.84 -14.25
N PHE A 114 10.53 -7.39 -13.46
CA PHE A 114 10.58 -7.17 -12.01
C PHE A 114 10.98 -5.73 -11.68
N ALA A 115 11.95 -5.17 -12.41
CA ALA A 115 12.34 -3.77 -12.26
C ALA A 115 11.17 -2.80 -12.55
N ILE A 116 10.42 -3.03 -13.65
CA ILE A 116 9.25 -2.22 -13.97
C ILE A 116 8.17 -2.38 -12.90
N GLY A 117 7.89 -3.62 -12.47
CA GLY A 117 6.90 -3.88 -11.43
C GLY A 117 7.25 -3.20 -10.10
N HIS A 118 8.52 -3.22 -9.71
CA HIS A 118 9.02 -2.54 -8.52
C HIS A 118 8.82 -1.02 -8.59
N ILE A 119 9.19 -0.40 -9.72
CA ILE A 119 8.98 1.04 -9.94
C ILE A 119 7.49 1.39 -9.86
N ILE A 120 6.62 0.61 -10.53
CA ILE A 120 5.17 0.85 -10.52
C ILE A 120 4.62 0.75 -9.09
N LEU A 121 5.01 -0.28 -8.32
CA LEU A 121 4.57 -0.43 -6.93
C LEU A 121 5.05 0.75 -6.06
N ASN A 122 6.32 1.14 -6.19
CA ASN A 122 6.85 2.24 -5.40
C ASN A 122 6.20 3.57 -5.75
N VAL A 123 5.94 3.84 -7.02
CA VAL A 123 5.15 5.02 -7.44
C VAL A 123 3.75 4.96 -6.82
N ALA A 124 3.08 3.81 -6.85
CA ALA A 124 1.77 3.66 -6.22
C ALA A 124 1.82 3.94 -4.71
N PHE A 125 2.81 3.40 -4.01
CA PHE A 125 2.98 3.64 -2.56
C PHE A 125 3.27 5.11 -2.25
N VAL A 126 4.10 5.78 -3.06
CA VAL A 126 4.36 7.23 -2.94
C VAL A 126 3.06 8.01 -3.14
N CYS A 127 2.28 7.70 -4.18
CA CYS A 127 1.01 8.35 -4.42
C CYS A 127 0.02 8.15 -3.27
N LEU A 128 -0.06 6.95 -2.69
CA LEU A 128 -0.90 6.69 -1.52
C LEU A 128 -0.42 7.51 -0.31
N ALA A 129 0.86 7.41 0.06
CA ALA A 129 1.42 8.18 1.17
C ALA A 129 1.19 9.69 1.00
N ALA A 130 1.46 10.24 -0.19
CA ALA A 130 1.25 11.65 -0.50
C ALA A 130 -0.22 12.05 -0.43
N THR A 131 -1.14 11.20 -0.89
CA THR A 131 -2.59 11.49 -0.83
C THR A 131 -3.05 11.60 0.61
N TYR A 132 -2.76 10.61 1.45
CA TYR A 132 -3.26 10.60 2.82
C TYR A 132 -2.55 11.63 3.71
N LEU A 133 -1.22 11.73 3.66
CA LEU A 133 -0.49 12.72 4.47
C LEU A 133 -0.77 14.14 4.00
N GLY A 134 -0.91 14.35 2.68
CA GLY A 134 -1.31 15.62 2.11
C GLY A 134 -2.72 16.04 2.53
N LEU A 135 -3.68 15.12 2.50
CA LEU A 135 -5.04 15.38 2.97
C LEU A 135 -5.05 15.73 4.46
N PHE A 136 -4.34 14.94 5.28
CA PHE A 136 -4.22 15.22 6.71
C PHE A 136 -3.66 16.62 6.95
N ALA A 137 -2.54 16.94 6.33
CA ALA A 137 -1.89 18.25 6.47
C ALA A 137 -2.79 19.40 6.01
N TRP A 138 -3.49 19.22 4.88
CA TRP A 138 -4.43 20.22 4.37
C TRP A 138 -5.59 20.46 5.34
N LYS A 139 -6.11 19.41 6.00
CA LYS A 139 -7.22 19.55 6.95
C LYS A 139 -6.83 20.07 8.33
N THR A 140 -5.55 19.97 8.71
CA THR A 140 -5.07 20.43 10.01
C THR A 140 -4.45 21.83 9.97
N TRP A 141 -3.86 22.23 8.84
CA TRP A 141 -3.15 23.50 8.69
C TRP A 141 -3.71 24.44 7.60
N GLY A 142 -4.66 23.96 6.78
CA GLY A 142 -5.36 24.77 5.77
C GLY A 142 -6.70 25.27 6.26
#